data_AF-A0A258EFW2-F1
#
_entry.id   AF-A0A258EFW2-F1
#
_cell.length_a   1.000
_cell.length_b   1.000
_cell.length_c   1.000
_cell.angle_alpha   90.00
_cell.angle_beta   90.00
_cell.angle_gamma   90.00
#
_symmetry.space_group_name_H-M   'P 1'
#
loop_
_entity.id
_entity.type
_entity.pdbx_description
1 polymer ?
#
loop_
_entity_poly.entity_id
_entity_poly.type
_entity_poly.pdbx_seq_one_letter_code
_entity_poly.pdbx_strand_id
1 'polypeptide(L)'
;MAGRIARFLEGWHQRRTEERWAWLAEAAPGLESFDLRAVRAEARGMRRQLDRVTQAADARLSVPALGSGLPQMPLGTDWYWRSDLWRGALAEPGAVAGGDRTALGDGVALYHDCPLGEVVVRQVRNARPEDRAPYGLAIEGLKARHLVRAELAIDSDRPVKAFTRLNIKHGPNLAQPVSALPEQGRDKLAEFDLAYADLNEQRIERAWIDLILNDVAFTRIVIRDVVVSRRPRAEL
;
A
#
# COMPACT_ATOMS: atom_id res chain seq x y z
N MET A 1 41.25 5.64 -24.24
CA MET A 1 40.55 6.69 -25.03
C MET A 1 39.08 6.36 -25.29
N ALA A 2 38.72 5.11 -25.63
CA ALA A 2 37.34 4.69 -25.93
C ALA A 2 36.29 5.03 -24.84
N GLY A 3 36.59 4.83 -23.55
CA GLY A 3 35.66 5.15 -22.45
C GLY A 3 35.46 6.63 -22.13
N ARG A 4 36.24 7.54 -22.76
CA ARG A 4 36.05 9.00 -22.65
C ARG A 4 35.15 9.51 -23.78
N ILE A 5 35.32 8.95 -24.98
CA ILE A 5 34.48 9.24 -26.15
C ILE A 5 33.06 8.70 -25.93
N ALA A 6 32.90 7.50 -25.38
CA ALA A 6 31.59 6.92 -25.06
C ALA A 6 30.78 7.78 -24.07
N ARG A 7 31.38 8.19 -22.95
CA ARG A 7 30.74 9.09 -21.96
C ARG A 7 30.38 10.46 -22.53
N PHE A 8 31.18 10.97 -23.46
CA PHE A 8 30.93 12.25 -24.12
C PHE A 8 29.75 12.15 -25.09
N LEU A 9 29.68 11.07 -25.88
CA LEU A 9 28.56 10.76 -26.77
C LEU A 9 27.26 10.53 -25.99
N GLU A 10 27.33 9.83 -24.86
CA GLU A 10 26.19 9.56 -23.98
C GLU A 10 25.63 10.85 -23.36
N GLY A 11 26.49 11.72 -22.82
CA GLY A 11 26.09 13.02 -22.30
C GLY A 11 25.54 13.98 -23.37
N TRP A 12 26.05 13.91 -24.60
CA TRP A 12 25.53 14.70 -25.72
C TRP A 12 24.16 14.20 -26.19
N HIS A 13 23.98 12.89 -26.32
CA HIS A 13 22.70 12.29 -26.67
C HIS A 13 21.63 12.60 -25.62
N GLN A 14 21.99 12.54 -24.33
CA GLN A 14 21.10 12.87 -23.24
C GLN A 14 20.66 14.34 -23.27
N ARG A 15 21.59 15.30 -23.42
CA ARG A 15 21.25 16.72 -23.56
C ARG A 15 20.31 17.00 -24.73
N ARG A 16 20.56 16.38 -25.88
CA ARG A 16 19.67 16.53 -27.04
C ARG A 16 18.28 15.96 -26.80
N THR A 17 18.19 14.88 -26.04
CA THR A 17 16.91 14.29 -25.68
C THR A 17 16.15 15.24 -24.75
N GLU A 18 16.81 15.78 -23.73
CA GLU A 18 16.23 16.77 -22.81
C GLU A 18 15.76 18.04 -23.53
N GLU A 19 16.60 18.61 -24.41
CA GLU A 19 16.26 19.78 -25.24
C GLU A 19 15.07 19.51 -26.17
N ARG A 20 15.03 18.32 -26.80
CA ARG A 20 13.90 17.90 -27.64
C ARG A 20 12.60 17.82 -26.83
N TRP A 21 12.64 17.24 -25.63
CA TRP A 21 11.46 17.12 -24.77
C TRP A 21 10.98 18.45 -24.22
N ALA A 22 11.90 19.36 -23.86
CA ALA A 22 11.58 20.71 -23.46
C ALA A 22 10.90 21.49 -24.60
N TRP A 23 11.43 21.38 -25.82
CA TRP A 23 10.82 21.98 -27.00
C TRP A 23 9.43 21.39 -27.31
N LEU A 24 9.28 20.06 -27.25
CA LEU A 24 7.99 19.39 -27.46
C LEU A 24 6.94 19.78 -26.42
N ALA A 25 7.33 20.02 -25.17
CA ALA A 25 6.42 20.47 -24.12
C ALA A 25 5.82 21.85 -24.44
N GLU A 26 6.62 22.77 -24.96
CA GLU A 26 6.18 24.11 -25.39
C GLU A 26 5.38 24.07 -26.70
N ALA A 27 5.78 23.21 -27.65
CA ALA A 27 5.15 23.11 -28.97
C ALA A 27 3.84 22.31 -28.97
N ALA A 28 3.62 21.44 -27.97
CA ALA A 28 2.47 20.51 -27.91
C ALA A 28 1.10 21.14 -28.18
N PRO A 29 0.74 22.34 -27.67
CA PRO A 29 -0.55 22.95 -27.94
C PRO A 29 -0.83 23.24 -29.43
N GLY A 30 0.21 23.36 -30.25
CA GLY A 30 0.10 23.65 -31.69
C GLY A 30 0.26 22.43 -32.60
N LEU A 31 0.44 21.22 -32.04
CA LEU A 31 0.63 20.00 -32.82
C LEU A 31 -0.69 19.37 -33.26
N GLU A 32 -0.67 18.73 -34.42
CA GLU A 32 -1.79 17.94 -34.93
C GLU A 32 -2.10 16.73 -34.04
N SER A 33 -3.36 16.28 -34.06
CA SER A 33 -3.85 15.22 -33.17
C SER A 33 -3.12 13.88 -33.34
N PHE A 34 -2.59 13.59 -34.52
CA PHE A 34 -1.80 12.38 -34.77
C PHE A 34 -0.44 12.46 -34.08
N ASP A 35 0.27 13.57 -34.26
CA ASP A 35 1.61 13.80 -33.67
C ASP A 35 1.54 13.88 -32.15
N LEU A 36 0.49 14.50 -31.60
CA LEU A 36 0.23 14.50 -30.16
C LEU A 36 0.10 13.10 -29.57
N ARG A 37 -0.53 12.16 -30.28
CA ARG A 37 -0.65 10.77 -29.80
C ARG A 37 0.69 10.06 -29.80
N ALA A 38 1.51 10.28 -30.82
CA ALA A 38 2.85 9.71 -30.92
C ALA A 38 3.77 10.26 -29.81
N VAL A 39 3.82 11.58 -29.65
CA VAL A 39 4.60 12.26 -28.60
C VAL A 39 4.14 11.81 -27.21
N ARG A 40 2.83 11.69 -26.97
CA ARG A 40 2.28 11.19 -25.70
C ARG A 40 2.68 9.76 -25.39
N ALA A 41 2.69 8.88 -26.39
CA ALA A 41 3.09 7.48 -26.20
C ALA A 41 4.59 7.37 -25.85
N GLU A 42 5.44 8.14 -26.54
CA GLU A 42 6.88 8.21 -26.31
C GLU A 42 7.18 8.77 -24.91
N ALA A 43 6.53 9.87 -24.51
CA ALA A 43 6.67 10.48 -23.19
C ALA A 43 6.31 9.52 -22.04
N ARG A 44 5.20 8.79 -22.19
CA ARG A 44 4.78 7.76 -21.21
C ARG A 44 5.78 6.61 -21.12
N GLY A 45 6.41 6.25 -22.24
CA GLY A 45 7.49 5.26 -22.27
C GLY A 45 8.68 5.68 -21.40
N MET A 46 9.17 6.90 -21.62
CA MET A 46 10.29 7.45 -20.85
C MET A 46 9.94 7.67 -19.38
N ARG A 47 8.74 8.20 -19.06
CA ARG A 47 8.30 8.37 -17.68
C ARG A 47 8.38 7.06 -16.89
N ARG A 48 7.90 5.95 -17.46
CA ARG A 48 7.99 4.62 -16.80
C ARG A 48 9.43 4.15 -16.54
N GLN A 49 10.38 4.53 -17.38
CA GLN A 49 11.79 4.16 -17.21
C GLN A 49 12.45 5.04 -16.15
N LEU A 50 12.18 6.35 -16.18
CA LEU A 50 12.63 7.30 -15.17
C LEU A 50 12.07 6.96 -13.80
N ASP A 51 10.78 6.67 -13.69
CA ASP A 51 10.13 6.26 -12.43
C ASP A 51 10.77 5.01 -11.85
N ARG A 52 11.15 4.02 -12.67
CA ARG A 52 11.89 2.83 -12.22
C ARG A 52 13.26 3.16 -11.64
N VAL A 53 13.98 4.09 -12.25
CA VAL A 53 15.28 4.55 -11.74
C VAL A 53 15.11 5.32 -10.45
N THR A 54 14.14 6.24 -10.39
CA THR A 54 13.80 7.00 -9.19
C THR A 54 13.41 6.07 -8.04
N GLN A 55 12.54 5.09 -8.28
CA GLN A 55 12.15 4.11 -7.27
C GLN A 55 13.34 3.28 -6.75
N ALA A 56 14.23 2.83 -7.65
CA ALA A 56 15.42 2.09 -7.27
C ALA A 56 16.46 2.96 -6.54
N ALA A 57 16.58 4.24 -6.93
CA ALA A 57 17.44 5.22 -6.28
C ALA A 57 16.90 5.57 -4.90
N ASP A 58 15.61 5.86 -4.76
CA ASP A 58 14.95 6.16 -3.49
C ASP A 58 15.05 4.97 -2.53
N ALA A 59 14.84 3.75 -3.01
CA ALA A 59 15.01 2.54 -2.19
C ALA A 59 16.45 2.35 -1.67
N ARG A 60 17.46 2.85 -2.39
CA ARG A 60 18.89 2.74 -2.02
C ARG A 60 19.42 3.94 -1.23
N LEU A 61 18.95 5.13 -1.56
CA LEU A 61 19.35 6.41 -0.96
C LEU A 61 18.51 6.74 0.26
N SER A 62 17.37 6.07 0.45
CA SER A 62 16.71 6.01 1.75
C SER A 62 17.63 5.29 2.73
N VAL A 63 18.44 6.04 3.45
CA VAL A 63 19.04 5.58 4.69
C VAL A 63 17.86 5.26 5.61
N PRO A 64 17.62 4.00 5.98
CA PRO A 64 16.65 3.71 7.03
C PRO A 64 17.15 4.44 8.28
N ALA A 65 16.29 5.19 8.97
CA ALA A 65 16.56 5.46 10.37
C ALA A 65 16.88 4.10 11.00
N LEU A 66 18.06 3.95 11.62
CA LEU A 66 18.55 2.71 12.21
C LEU A 66 17.38 1.89 12.80
N GLY A 67 17.01 0.78 12.14
CA GLY A 67 15.90 -0.09 12.56
C GLY A 67 14.64 -0.11 11.67
N SER A 68 14.49 0.72 10.62
CA SER A 68 13.21 0.82 9.87
C SER A 68 13.01 -0.11 8.66
N GLY A 69 13.90 -1.08 8.41
CA GLY A 69 13.82 -1.95 7.23
C GLY A 69 13.01 -3.24 7.40
N LEU A 70 13.00 -3.81 8.60
CA LEU A 70 12.30 -5.04 8.95
C LEU A 70 11.70 -4.84 10.34
N PRO A 71 10.45 -5.28 10.62
CA PRO A 71 9.97 -5.31 12.00
C PRO A 71 10.96 -6.10 12.85
N GLN A 72 11.20 -5.70 14.11
CA GLN A 72 11.88 -6.58 15.06
C GLN A 72 11.04 -7.86 15.18
N MET A 73 11.50 -8.92 14.51
CA MET A 73 10.84 -10.21 14.55
C MET A 73 11.11 -10.83 15.92
N PRO A 74 10.06 -11.31 16.63
CA PRO A 74 10.27 -12.16 17.78
C PRO A 74 11.19 -13.34 17.42
N LEU A 75 12.04 -13.75 18.37
CA LEU A 75 12.87 -14.93 18.22
C LEU A 75 12.00 -16.14 17.86
N GLY A 76 12.38 -16.88 16.82
CA GLY A 76 11.61 -18.02 16.32
C GLY A 76 10.66 -17.73 15.14
N THR A 77 10.64 -16.50 14.60
CA THR A 77 9.86 -16.21 13.39
C THR A 77 10.45 -16.93 12.17
N ASP A 78 9.63 -17.74 11.51
CA ASP A 78 9.99 -18.59 10.35
C ASP A 78 9.61 -17.98 9.00
N TRP A 79 8.59 -17.11 8.96
CA TRP A 79 8.14 -16.44 7.74
C TRP A 79 7.62 -15.01 7.97
N TYR A 80 7.77 -14.16 6.96
CA TYR A 80 7.30 -12.78 6.95
C TYR A 80 6.96 -12.30 5.53
N TRP A 81 5.85 -11.57 5.38
CA TRP A 81 5.46 -10.91 4.12
C TRP A 81 4.97 -9.47 4.37
N ARG A 82 5.30 -8.57 3.45
CA ARG A 82 4.83 -7.18 3.42
C ARG A 82 4.75 -6.68 1.97
N SER A 83 3.58 -6.16 1.58
CA SER A 83 3.36 -5.53 0.26
C SER A 83 4.32 -4.36 0.00
N ASP A 84 4.59 -4.10 -1.28
CA ASP A 84 5.34 -2.95 -1.78
C ASP A 84 4.79 -1.59 -1.30
N LEU A 85 3.47 -1.50 -1.14
CA LEU A 85 2.74 -0.36 -0.55
C LEU A 85 3.32 0.16 0.77
N TRP A 86 3.95 -0.72 1.56
CA TRP A 86 4.51 -0.36 2.87
C TRP A 86 6.04 -0.41 2.90
N ARG A 87 6.69 -0.86 1.82
CA ARG A 87 8.15 -1.03 1.74
C ARG A 87 8.84 0.17 1.09
N GLY A 88 8.20 0.83 0.13
CA GLY A 88 8.81 1.91 -0.65
C GLY A 88 7.79 2.93 -1.15
N ALA A 89 8.27 4.09 -1.58
CA ALA A 89 7.44 5.10 -2.23
C ALA A 89 6.82 4.54 -3.52
N LEU A 90 5.52 4.78 -3.69
CA LEU A 90 4.81 4.49 -4.95
C LEU A 90 5.04 5.62 -5.95
N ALA A 91 5.05 5.27 -7.24
CA ALA A 91 5.11 6.25 -8.33
C ALA A 91 3.91 7.21 -8.31
N GLU A 92 2.74 6.71 -7.93
CA GLU A 92 1.55 7.51 -7.66
C GLU A 92 1.14 7.28 -6.18
N PRO A 93 1.56 8.17 -5.26
CA PRO A 93 1.31 8.01 -3.83
C PRO A 93 -0.13 8.32 -3.45
N GLY A 94 -1.01 8.61 -4.41
CA GLY A 94 -2.43 8.85 -4.19
C GLY A 94 -3.24 8.24 -5.32
N ALA A 95 -4.33 7.56 -4.98
CA ALA A 95 -5.31 7.06 -5.92
C ALA A 95 -6.69 7.56 -5.51
N VAL A 96 -7.44 8.09 -6.48
CA VAL A 96 -8.90 8.20 -6.34
C VAL A 96 -9.45 6.86 -6.77
N ALA A 97 -10.11 6.18 -5.85
CA ALA A 97 -10.69 4.89 -6.12
C ALA A 97 -11.86 5.06 -7.10
N GLY A 98 -11.71 4.46 -8.28
CA GLY A 98 -12.67 4.54 -9.37
C GLY A 98 -13.32 3.18 -9.59
N GLY A 99 -14.61 3.07 -9.26
CA GLY A 99 -15.40 1.85 -9.44
C GLY A 99 -15.18 0.78 -8.36
N ASP A 100 -15.71 -0.41 -8.59
CA ASP A 100 -15.84 -1.46 -7.56
C ASP A 100 -14.49 -2.02 -7.09
N ARG A 101 -13.43 -1.93 -7.90
CA ARG A 101 -12.09 -2.46 -7.59
C ARG A 101 -10.99 -1.53 -8.08
N THR A 102 -10.23 -0.95 -7.15
CA THR A 102 -9.04 -0.13 -7.43
C THR A 102 -7.78 -0.87 -6.98
N ALA A 103 -6.89 -1.22 -7.91
CA ALA A 103 -5.60 -1.81 -7.56
C ALA A 103 -4.69 -0.74 -6.90
N LEU A 104 -4.08 -1.07 -5.76
CA LEU A 104 -3.21 -0.15 -5.01
C LEU A 104 -1.72 -0.56 -5.08
N GLY A 105 -1.42 -1.83 -5.31
CA GLY A 105 -0.05 -2.35 -5.42
C GLY A 105 -0.05 -3.83 -5.76
N ASP A 106 1.11 -4.47 -5.67
CA ASP A 106 1.20 -5.92 -5.91
C ASP A 106 0.50 -6.69 -4.76
N GLY A 107 -0.54 -7.44 -5.12
CA GLY A 107 -1.35 -8.21 -4.17
C GLY A 107 -2.31 -7.40 -3.29
N VAL A 108 -2.51 -6.09 -3.52
CA VAL A 108 -3.44 -5.26 -2.72
C VAL A 108 -4.36 -4.43 -3.62
N ALA A 109 -5.67 -4.51 -3.34
CA ALA A 109 -6.70 -3.72 -4.00
C ALA A 109 -7.70 -3.18 -2.97
N LEU A 110 -8.33 -2.05 -3.30
CA LEU A 110 -9.41 -1.42 -2.55
C LEU A 110 -10.73 -1.63 -3.26
N TYR A 111 -11.75 -2.00 -2.48
CA TYR A 111 -13.14 -2.05 -2.90
C TYR A 111 -13.94 -1.07 -2.05
N HIS A 112 -14.84 -0.30 -2.66
CA HIS A 112 -15.73 0.60 -1.93
C HIS A 112 -17.10 0.70 -2.61
N ASP A 113 -18.11 1.04 -1.82
CA ASP A 113 -19.51 1.23 -2.24
C ASP A 113 -19.92 2.72 -2.25
N CYS A 114 -18.96 3.65 -2.13
CA CYS A 114 -19.23 5.09 -2.14
C CYS A 114 -19.98 5.50 -3.43
N PRO A 115 -21.24 5.97 -3.33
CA PRO A 115 -22.07 6.28 -4.50
C PRO A 115 -21.58 7.52 -5.27
N LEU A 116 -20.71 8.32 -4.66
CA LEU A 116 -20.09 9.50 -5.29
C LEU A 116 -18.77 9.17 -5.98
N GLY A 117 -18.17 7.98 -5.77
CA GLY A 117 -16.92 7.58 -6.44
C GLY A 117 -15.66 8.31 -5.97
N GLU A 118 -15.68 8.90 -4.77
CA GLU A 118 -14.61 9.78 -4.27
C GLU A 118 -13.95 9.24 -3.00
N VAL A 119 -13.47 7.99 -3.02
CA VAL A 119 -12.59 7.51 -1.94
C VAL A 119 -11.15 7.80 -2.33
N VAL A 120 -10.53 8.75 -1.63
CA VAL A 120 -9.11 9.06 -1.82
C VAL A 120 -8.28 8.18 -0.90
N VAL A 121 -7.33 7.46 -1.47
CA VAL A 121 -6.31 6.72 -0.73
C VAL A 121 -4.96 7.34 -1.00
N ARG A 122 -4.20 7.60 0.05
CA ARG A 122 -2.87 8.19 -0.08
C ARG A 122 -1.85 7.40 0.72
N GLN A 123 -0.73 7.06 0.08
CA GLN A 123 0.46 6.59 0.76
C GLN A 123 1.06 7.75 1.56
N VAL A 124 1.30 7.48 2.84
CA VAL A 124 1.89 8.42 3.79
C VAL A 124 3.23 7.89 4.27
N ARG A 125 4.23 8.77 4.38
CA ARG A 125 5.51 8.42 4.98
C ARG A 125 5.35 8.31 6.49
N ASN A 126 5.72 7.18 7.03
CA ASN A 126 5.84 6.98 8.46
C ASN A 126 7.17 7.57 8.94
N ALA A 127 7.15 8.29 10.05
CA ALA A 127 8.31 9.03 10.56
C ALA A 127 8.51 8.87 12.07
N ARG A 128 7.60 8.18 12.75
CA ARG A 128 7.63 8.00 14.20
C ARG A 128 8.44 6.75 14.57
N PRO A 129 9.14 6.75 15.73
CA PRO A 129 9.95 5.60 16.16
C PRO A 129 9.17 4.29 16.30
N GLU A 130 7.88 4.37 16.65
CA GLU A 130 6.97 3.22 16.77
C GLU A 130 6.49 2.66 15.42
N ASP A 131 6.77 3.35 14.32
CA ASP A 131 6.33 2.95 13.00
C ASP A 131 7.15 1.75 12.48
N ARG A 132 6.47 0.61 12.34
CA ARG A 132 7.12 -0.64 11.90
C ARG A 132 7.38 -0.71 10.39
N ALA A 133 6.85 0.22 9.62
CA ALA A 133 6.97 0.27 8.17
C ALA A 133 7.35 1.70 7.73
N PRO A 134 8.19 1.87 6.69
CA PRO A 134 8.52 3.19 6.16
C PRO A 134 7.32 3.98 5.61
N TYR A 135 6.27 3.29 5.15
CA TYR A 135 5.07 3.89 4.59
C TYR A 135 3.80 3.27 5.20
N GLY A 136 2.71 4.03 5.19
CA GLY A 136 1.34 3.63 5.52
C GLY A 136 0.36 4.04 4.41
N LEU A 137 -0.88 3.56 4.47
CA LEU A 137 -1.97 4.08 3.64
C LEU A 137 -2.98 4.81 4.52
N ALA A 138 -3.30 6.03 4.13
CA ALA A 138 -4.37 6.83 4.71
C ALA A 138 -5.62 6.65 3.87
N ILE A 139 -6.68 6.16 4.52
CA ILE A 139 -8.05 6.08 3.99
C ILE A 139 -8.91 6.80 5.02
N GLU A 140 -9.57 7.87 4.61
CA GLU A 140 -10.31 8.73 5.54
C GLU A 140 -11.73 8.18 5.84
N GLY A 141 -12.31 8.65 6.95
CA GLY A 141 -13.73 8.45 7.26
C GLY A 141 -14.09 7.20 8.06
N LEU A 142 -13.16 6.61 8.83
CA LEU A 142 -13.56 5.71 9.93
C LEU A 142 -14.32 6.50 11.00
N LYS A 143 -15.33 5.87 11.59
CA LYS A 143 -16.25 6.45 12.58
C LYS A 143 -16.65 5.32 13.52
N ALA A 144 -17.04 5.66 14.75
CA ALA A 144 -17.48 4.69 15.75
C ALA A 144 -18.71 3.89 15.26
N ARG A 145 -19.55 4.46 14.39
CA ARG A 145 -20.70 3.76 13.81
C ARG A 145 -20.36 2.67 12.79
N HIS A 146 -19.10 2.40 12.49
CA HIS A 146 -18.72 1.43 11.47
C HIS A 146 -18.41 0.06 12.09
N LEU A 147 -18.80 -0.99 11.36
CA LEU A 147 -18.28 -2.34 11.52
C LEU A 147 -17.15 -2.54 10.51
N VAL A 148 -16.03 -3.09 10.97
CA VAL A 148 -14.93 -3.54 10.10
C VAL A 148 -14.88 -5.05 10.13
N ARG A 149 -14.86 -5.69 8.96
CA ARG A 149 -14.74 -7.14 8.81
C ARG A 149 -13.44 -7.49 8.11
N ALA A 150 -12.83 -8.58 8.54
CA ALA A 150 -11.77 -9.27 7.82
C ALA A 150 -12.25 -10.70 7.53
N GLU A 151 -12.44 -11.00 6.26
CA GLU A 151 -12.78 -12.32 5.73
C GLU A 151 -11.50 -12.93 5.15
N LEU A 152 -11.13 -14.12 5.59
CA LEU A 152 -9.88 -14.77 5.20
C LEU A 152 -10.19 -16.18 4.69
N ALA A 153 -9.62 -16.54 3.54
CA ALA A 153 -9.61 -17.91 3.06
C ALA A 153 -8.24 -18.52 3.39
N ILE A 154 -8.17 -19.33 4.46
CA ILE A 154 -6.93 -19.94 4.94
C ILE A 154 -7.05 -21.46 4.86
N ASP A 155 -6.28 -22.07 3.97
CA ASP A 155 -6.10 -23.52 3.97
C ASP A 155 -5.00 -23.90 4.95
N SER A 156 -5.28 -24.87 5.81
CA SER A 156 -4.26 -25.48 6.67
C SER A 156 -4.43 -26.99 6.72
N ASP A 157 -3.32 -27.73 6.84
CA ASP A 157 -3.34 -29.19 6.98
C ASP A 157 -3.69 -29.66 8.40
N ARG A 158 -3.65 -28.74 9.38
CA ARG A 158 -4.09 -28.93 10.77
C ARG A 158 -4.89 -27.71 11.26
N PRO A 159 -5.71 -27.84 12.31
CA PRO A 159 -6.35 -26.68 12.94
C PRO A 159 -5.29 -25.65 13.39
N VAL A 160 -5.55 -24.37 13.15
CA VAL A 160 -4.63 -23.27 13.48
C VAL A 160 -5.30 -22.28 14.41
N LYS A 161 -4.68 -22.04 15.56
CA LYS A 161 -5.10 -21.00 16.49
C LYS A 161 -4.70 -19.63 15.95
N ALA A 162 -5.66 -18.93 15.34
CA ALA A 162 -5.43 -17.67 14.65
C ALA A 162 -6.27 -16.53 15.22
N PHE A 163 -5.73 -15.30 15.15
CA PHE A 163 -6.40 -14.09 15.58
C PHE A 163 -6.22 -13.00 14.53
N THR A 164 -7.22 -12.13 14.40
CA THR A 164 -7.10 -10.88 13.66
C THR A 164 -7.15 -9.74 14.67
N ARG A 165 -6.20 -8.80 14.58
CA ARG A 165 -6.20 -7.57 15.38
C ARG A 165 -6.34 -6.38 14.46
N LEU A 166 -7.34 -5.56 14.68
CA LEU A 166 -7.48 -4.27 14.02
C LEU A 166 -6.81 -3.20 14.89
N ASN A 167 -5.84 -2.50 14.33
CA ASN A 167 -5.14 -1.41 15.00
C ASN A 167 -5.59 -0.10 14.39
N ILE A 168 -6.03 0.86 15.22
CA ILE A 168 -6.48 2.19 14.77
C ILE A 168 -5.75 3.25 15.59
N LYS A 169 -4.89 4.03 14.94
CA LYS A 169 -4.18 5.16 15.57
C LYS A 169 -5.09 6.39 15.55
N HIS A 170 -5.37 6.97 16.71
CA HIS A 170 -6.14 8.21 16.83
C HIS A 170 -5.51 9.18 17.85
N GLY A 171 -4.91 10.27 17.36
CA GLY A 171 -4.15 11.20 18.18
C GLY A 171 -3.02 10.51 18.97
N PRO A 172 -2.92 10.67 20.31
CA PRO A 172 -1.92 9.95 21.10
C PRO A 172 -2.23 8.46 21.28
N ASN A 173 -3.48 8.03 21.06
CA ASN A 173 -3.97 6.71 21.42
C ASN A 173 -3.90 5.69 20.26
N LEU A 174 -3.90 4.41 20.61
CA LEU A 174 -3.98 3.29 19.67
C LEU A 174 -5.05 2.31 20.16
N ALA A 175 -6.15 2.20 19.43
CA ALA A 175 -7.16 1.17 19.67
C ALA A 175 -6.72 -0.14 19.01
N GLN A 176 -6.87 -1.25 19.72
CA GLN A 176 -6.38 -2.57 19.29
C GLN A 176 -7.38 -3.72 19.53
N PRO A 177 -8.65 -3.62 19.09
CA PRO A 177 -9.59 -4.74 19.23
C PRO A 177 -9.06 -6.01 18.53
N VAL A 178 -9.27 -7.15 19.19
CA VAL A 178 -8.81 -8.48 18.75
C VAL A 178 -10.01 -9.40 18.60
N SER A 179 -10.02 -10.17 17.52
CA SER A 179 -11.03 -11.20 17.25
C SER A 179 -10.32 -12.53 16.97
N ALA A 180 -10.77 -13.60 17.62
CA ALA A 180 -10.29 -14.96 17.34
C ALA A 180 -10.93 -15.47 16.05
N LEU A 181 -10.15 -16.13 15.21
CA LEU A 181 -10.64 -16.79 14.01
C LEU A 181 -11.00 -18.24 14.32
N PRO A 182 -11.99 -18.83 13.62
CA PRO A 182 -12.25 -20.27 13.70
C PRO A 182 -10.98 -21.07 13.43
N GLU A 183 -10.68 -22.06 14.29
CA GLU A 183 -9.44 -22.85 14.16
C GLU A 183 -9.50 -23.81 12.96
N GLN A 184 -10.69 -24.33 12.69
CA GLN A 184 -11.00 -25.21 11.56
C GLN A 184 -11.77 -24.46 10.47
N GLY A 185 -11.78 -25.05 9.28
CA GLY A 185 -12.46 -24.48 8.12
C GLY A 185 -11.58 -23.50 7.36
N ARG A 186 -11.83 -23.44 6.05
CA ARG A 186 -11.10 -22.57 5.12
C ARG A 186 -11.49 -21.11 5.30
N ASP A 187 -12.80 -20.84 5.32
CA ASP A 187 -13.32 -19.47 5.35
C ASP A 187 -13.46 -19.02 6.80
N LYS A 188 -12.76 -17.94 7.16
CA LYS A 188 -12.63 -17.40 8.50
C LYS A 188 -13.06 -15.95 8.52
N LEU A 189 -13.78 -15.53 9.56
CA LEU A 189 -14.29 -14.18 9.70
C LEU A 189 -13.88 -13.59 11.05
N ALA A 190 -13.34 -12.37 11.02
CA ALA A 190 -13.21 -11.49 12.17
C ALA A 190 -14.06 -10.23 11.95
N GLU A 191 -14.85 -9.85 12.95
CA GLU A 191 -15.65 -8.63 12.94
C GLU A 191 -15.25 -7.73 14.12
N PHE A 192 -15.14 -6.43 13.85
CA PHE A 192 -14.79 -5.39 14.82
C PHE A 192 -15.87 -4.32 14.79
N ASP A 193 -16.62 -4.18 15.88
CA ASP A 193 -17.55 -3.06 16.08
C ASP A 193 -16.80 -1.88 16.70
N LEU A 194 -16.64 -0.80 15.92
CA LEU A 194 -15.86 0.36 16.32
C LEU A 194 -16.57 1.23 17.37
N ALA A 195 -17.84 0.98 17.66
CA ALA A 195 -18.56 1.66 18.73
C ALA A 195 -17.92 1.36 20.10
N TYR A 196 -17.25 0.21 20.23
CA TYR A 196 -16.59 -0.22 21.47
C TYR A 196 -15.08 0.06 21.48
N ALA A 197 -14.53 0.67 20.43
CA ALA A 197 -13.08 0.89 20.28
C ALA A 197 -12.58 2.21 20.89
N ASP A 198 -13.43 2.99 21.56
CA ASP A 198 -13.13 4.29 22.20
C ASP A 198 -12.31 5.24 21.30
N LEU A 199 -12.84 5.50 20.11
CA LEU A 199 -12.14 6.23 19.06
C LEU A 199 -12.34 7.74 19.17
N ASN A 200 -11.26 8.49 19.03
CA ASN A 200 -11.34 9.91 18.69
C ASN A 200 -11.45 10.06 17.15
N GLU A 201 -12.68 10.10 16.64
CA GLU A 201 -12.97 10.12 15.20
C GLU A 201 -12.29 11.27 14.44
N GLN A 202 -12.18 12.44 15.06
CA GLN A 202 -11.57 13.62 14.43
C GLN A 202 -10.05 13.51 14.32
N ARG A 203 -9.44 12.55 15.01
CA ARG A 203 -7.99 12.38 15.07
C ARG A 203 -7.51 11.04 14.54
N ILE A 204 -8.33 10.32 13.75
CA ILE A 204 -7.91 9.07 13.12
C ILE A 204 -6.83 9.36 12.09
N GLU A 205 -5.66 8.76 12.28
CA GLU A 205 -4.49 8.95 11.42
C GLU A 205 -4.31 7.78 10.45
N ARG A 206 -4.45 6.55 10.95
CA ARG A 206 -4.25 5.32 10.17
C ARG A 206 -4.86 4.10 10.85
N ALA A 207 -5.09 3.04 10.08
CA ALA A 207 -5.45 1.72 10.60
C ALA A 207 -4.71 0.60 9.85
N TRP A 208 -4.50 -0.53 10.50
CA TRP A 208 -3.92 -1.74 9.90
C TRP A 208 -4.42 -3.01 10.59
N ILE A 209 -4.37 -4.14 9.88
CA ILE A 209 -4.73 -5.45 10.42
C ILE A 209 -3.47 -6.29 10.63
N ASP A 210 -3.37 -6.90 11.80
CA ASP A 210 -2.43 -7.97 12.07
C ASP A 210 -3.17 -9.32 12.01
N LEU A 211 -2.67 -10.25 11.20
CA LEU A 211 -3.05 -11.66 11.29
C LEU A 211 -1.99 -12.38 12.15
N ILE A 212 -2.44 -12.99 13.24
CA ILE A 212 -1.60 -13.64 14.24
C ILE A 212 -1.91 -15.14 14.17
N LEU A 213 -0.90 -15.96 13.85
CA LEU A 213 -1.00 -17.41 13.82
C LEU A 213 -0.14 -17.98 14.94
N ASN A 214 -0.75 -18.69 15.88
CA ASN A 214 -0.06 -19.29 17.03
C ASN A 214 0.09 -20.80 16.84
N ASP A 215 1.11 -21.37 17.48
CA ASP A 215 1.35 -22.82 17.57
C ASP A 215 1.41 -23.54 16.21
N VAL A 216 1.92 -22.86 15.17
CA VAL A 216 1.92 -23.32 13.76
C VAL A 216 2.98 -24.37 13.41
N ALA A 217 3.69 -24.92 14.41
CA ALA A 217 4.77 -25.87 14.16
C ALA A 217 4.26 -27.09 13.35
N PHE A 218 5.02 -27.46 12.32
CA PHE A 218 4.70 -28.58 11.43
C PHE A 218 3.31 -28.49 10.76
N THR A 219 2.84 -27.27 10.53
CA THR A 219 1.55 -26.99 9.89
C THR A 219 1.78 -26.19 8.61
N ARG A 220 1.32 -26.70 7.47
CA ARG A 220 1.33 -25.94 6.22
C ARG A 220 0.11 -25.04 6.18
N ILE A 221 0.34 -23.73 6.11
CA ILE A 221 -0.71 -22.71 6.05
C ILE A 221 -0.60 -21.97 4.73
N VAL A 222 -1.72 -21.84 4.01
CA VAL A 222 -1.83 -21.07 2.77
C VAL A 222 -2.97 -20.09 2.91
N ILE A 223 -2.64 -18.80 3.00
CA ILE A 223 -3.63 -17.72 2.92
C ILE A 223 -3.93 -17.50 1.44
N ARG A 224 -5.13 -17.88 1.02
CA ARG A 224 -5.59 -17.72 -0.36
C ARG A 224 -6.20 -16.36 -0.63
N ASP A 225 -6.87 -15.80 0.38
CA ASP A 225 -7.55 -14.52 0.26
C ASP A 225 -7.67 -13.82 1.61
N VAL A 226 -7.66 -12.48 1.59
CA VAL A 226 -7.94 -11.61 2.73
C VAL A 226 -8.72 -10.41 2.21
N VAL A 227 -10.00 -10.33 2.57
CA VAL A 227 -10.90 -9.24 2.24
C VAL A 227 -11.19 -8.44 3.49
N VAL A 228 -10.91 -7.15 3.46
CA VAL A 228 -11.25 -6.23 4.55
C VAL A 228 -12.35 -5.32 4.05
N SER A 229 -13.48 -5.28 4.77
CA SER A 229 -14.61 -4.44 4.43
C SER A 229 -15.02 -3.57 5.61
N ARG A 230 -15.60 -2.41 5.30
CA ARG A 230 -16.18 -1.46 6.26
C ARG A 230 -17.64 -1.26 5.89
N ARG A 231 -18.54 -1.30 6.85
CA ARG A 231 -19.96 -0.98 6.64
C ARG A 231 -20.56 -0.21 7.82
N PRO A 232 -21.62 0.59 7.63
CA PRO A 232 -22.37 1.16 8.75
C PRO A 232 -22.97 0.06 9.64
N ARG A 233 -22.96 0.27 10.95
CA ARG A 233 -23.76 -0.49 11.91
C ARG A 233 -25.24 -0.22 11.64
N ALA A 234 -26.09 -1.22 11.76
CA ALA A 234 -27.53 -1.02 11.69
C ALA A 234 -27.98 -0.14 12.87
N GLU A 235 -28.79 0.89 12.60
CA GLU A 235 -29.44 1.68 13.65
C GLU A 235 -30.51 0.80 14.31
N LEU A 236 -30.45 0.68 15.65
CA LEU A 236 -31.52 0.10 16.47
C LEU A 236 -32.55 1.17 16.78
#